data_AF-V5FZT2-F1
#
_entry.id   AF-V5FZT2-F1
#
_cell.length_a   1.000
_cell.length_b   1.000
_cell.length_c   1.000
_cell.angle_alpha   90.00
_cell.angle_beta   90.00
_cell.angle_gamma   90.00
#
_symmetry.space_group_name_H-M   'P 1'
#
loop_
_entity.id
_entity.type
_entity.pdbx_description
1 polymer ?
#
loop_
_entity_poly.entity_id
_entity_poly.type
_entity_poly.pdbx_seq_one_letter_code
_entity_poly.pdbx_strand_id
1 'polypeptide(L)'
;ENPNLSIERGYQNKFSVNVWAGIVGDYLIGPHFFPQRLNGEVYLDFLRNHLPILLEDVPLGLRNAMWLLQDGAPPHFSLAAREFLNETFPERWIGRGGFVQWAPRSPDLNPIDFFFWGYLKTLVY
;
A
#
# COMPACT_ATOMS: atom_id res chain seq x y z
N GLU A 1 37.82 -3.09 -36.79
CA GLU A 1 36.48 -3.17 -36.16
C GLU A 1 36.54 -2.59 -34.76
N ASN A 2 35.54 -1.81 -34.37
CA ASN A 2 35.55 -1.04 -33.12
C ASN A 2 34.75 -1.81 -32.04
N PRO A 3 35.38 -2.31 -30.97
CA PRO A 3 34.74 -3.20 -29.99
C PRO A 3 33.85 -2.50 -28.95
N ASN A 4 33.62 -1.18 -29.09
CA ASN A 4 32.88 -0.36 -28.12
C ASN A 4 31.51 0.13 -28.64
N LEU A 5 30.81 -0.69 -29.41
CA LEU A 5 29.44 -0.37 -29.81
C LEU A 5 28.47 -0.70 -28.66
N SER A 6 28.21 0.29 -27.81
CA SER A 6 27.08 0.25 -26.89
C SER A 6 25.79 0.43 -27.69
N ILE A 7 25.11 -0.69 -27.98
CA ILE A 7 23.76 -0.67 -28.53
C ILE A 7 22.84 -0.26 -27.38
N GLU A 8 22.30 0.96 -27.42
CA GLU A 8 21.12 1.31 -26.62
C GLU A 8 19.97 0.41 -27.07
N ARG A 9 19.78 -0.72 -26.37
CA ARG A 9 18.53 -1.45 -26.44
C ARG A 9 17.49 -0.55 -25.78
N GLY A 10 16.55 -0.08 -26.60
CA GLY A 10 15.60 0.97 -26.29
C GLY A 10 15.02 0.88 -24.88
N TYR A 11 14.90 2.06 -24.26
CA TYR A 11 14.00 2.31 -23.16
C TYR A 11 12.67 1.57 -23.42
N GLN A 12 12.47 0.42 -22.76
CA GLN A 12 11.11 0.03 -22.46
C GLN A 12 10.61 1.11 -21.52
N ASN A 13 9.71 1.97 -21.99
CA ASN A 13 8.87 2.74 -21.09
C ASN A 13 8.12 1.72 -20.23
N LYS A 14 8.69 1.35 -19.09
CA LYS A 14 8.03 0.52 -18.08
C LYS A 14 6.90 1.36 -17.55
N PHE A 15 5.72 1.14 -18.10
CA PHE A 15 4.50 1.64 -17.49
C PHE A 15 4.33 0.92 -16.15
N SER A 16 4.40 1.67 -15.06
CA SER A 16 4.14 1.17 -13.71
C SER A 16 2.97 1.94 -13.13
N VAL A 17 2.00 1.21 -12.57
CA VAL A 17 0.90 1.77 -11.80
C VAL A 17 1.15 1.55 -10.31
N ASN A 18 0.85 2.58 -9.52
CA ASN A 18 0.80 2.47 -8.07
C ASN A 18 -0.65 2.15 -7.69
N VAL A 19 -0.86 1.03 -7.01
CA VAL A 19 -2.19 0.58 -6.60
C VAL A 19 -2.17 0.22 -5.13
N TRP A 20 -3.23 0.56 -4.42
CA TRP A 20 -3.51 0.13 -3.07
C TRP A 20 -4.69 -0.84 -3.07
N ALA A 21 -4.61 -1.87 -2.24
CA ALA A 21 -5.71 -2.75 -1.91
C ALA A 21 -5.56 -3.18 -0.44
N GLY A 22 -6.69 -3.50 0.20
CA GLY A 22 -6.73 -3.99 1.57
C GLY A 22 -7.68 -5.17 1.70
N ILE A 23 -7.51 -5.97 2.74
CA ILE A 23 -8.46 -7.03 3.11
C ILE A 23 -8.82 -6.82 4.58
N VAL A 24 -10.11 -6.83 4.90
CA VAL A 24 -10.61 -6.74 6.26
C VAL A 24 -11.71 -7.77 6.45
N GLY A 25 -11.46 -8.83 7.23
CA GLY A 25 -12.35 -9.98 7.29
C GLY A 25 -12.54 -10.60 5.90
N ASP A 26 -13.78 -10.77 5.47
CA ASP A 26 -14.13 -11.30 4.14
C ASP A 26 -14.25 -10.20 3.05
N TYR A 27 -13.90 -8.95 3.37
CA TYR A 27 -14.06 -7.81 2.48
C TYR A 27 -12.74 -7.46 1.80
N LEU A 28 -12.75 -7.43 0.46
CA LEU A 28 -11.69 -6.83 -0.34
C LEU A 28 -11.96 -5.32 -0.50
N ILE A 29 -10.98 -4.50 -0.14
CA ILE A 29 -11.05 -3.04 -0.14
C ILE A 29 -10.20 -2.49 -1.28
N GLY A 30 -10.77 -1.56 -2.05
CA GLY A 30 -10.15 -1.03 -3.26
C GLY A 30 -10.53 -1.81 -4.53
N PRO A 31 -9.69 -1.82 -5.59
CA PRO A 31 -8.39 -1.15 -5.68
C PRO A 31 -8.51 0.38 -5.69
N HIS A 32 -7.49 1.06 -5.18
CA HIS A 32 -7.31 2.51 -5.36
C HIS A 32 -6.04 2.78 -6.17
N PHE A 33 -6.16 3.53 -7.25
CA PHE A 33 -5.03 3.87 -8.12
C PHE A 33 -4.47 5.23 -7.75
N PHE A 34 -3.19 5.25 -7.41
CA PHE A 34 -2.48 6.50 -7.14
C PHE A 34 -1.95 7.12 -8.43
N PRO A 35 -1.65 8.44 -8.42
CA PRO A 35 -0.81 9.04 -9.44
C PRO A 35 0.57 8.36 -9.52
N GLN A 36 1.24 8.52 -10.66
CA GLN A 36 2.56 7.91 -10.90
C GLN A 36 3.60 8.32 -9.83
N ARG A 37 3.51 9.54 -9.31
CA ARG A 37 4.33 10.02 -8.20
C ARG A 37 3.57 9.89 -6.89
N LEU A 38 3.83 8.80 -6.17
CA LEU A 38 3.33 8.60 -4.81
C LEU A 38 4.31 9.20 -3.80
N ASN A 39 3.84 10.12 -2.96
CA ASN A 39 4.59 10.70 -1.85
C ASN A 39 3.73 10.67 -0.57
N GLY A 40 4.29 11.17 0.54
CA GLY A 40 3.59 11.15 1.82
C GLY A 40 2.32 11.99 1.89
N GLU A 41 2.21 13.08 1.10
CA GLU A 41 1.02 13.93 1.06
C GLU A 41 -0.12 13.25 0.30
N VAL A 42 0.18 12.68 -0.87
CA VAL A 42 -0.77 11.89 -1.66
C VAL A 42 -1.26 10.68 -0.86
N TYR A 43 -0.36 10.03 -0.11
CA TYR A 43 -0.74 8.92 0.75
C TYR A 43 -1.63 9.36 1.92
N LEU A 44 -1.33 10.49 2.56
CA LEU A 44 -2.17 11.05 3.62
C LEU A 44 -3.56 11.44 3.11
N ASP A 45 -3.64 12.07 1.94
CA ASP A 45 -4.91 12.40 1.30
C ASP A 45 -5.75 11.14 1.05
N PHE A 46 -5.12 10.07 0.56
CA PHE A 46 -5.77 8.77 0.44
C PHE A 46 -6.30 8.25 1.79
N LEU A 47 -5.47 8.21 2.83
CA LEU A 47 -5.88 7.74 4.16
C LEU A 47 -7.06 8.55 4.73
N ARG A 48 -7.06 9.87 4.52
CA ARG A 48 -8.07 10.78 5.10
C ARG A 48 -9.37 10.80 4.30
N ASN A 49 -9.28 10.84 2.97
CA ASN A 49 -10.40 11.20 2.12
C ASN A 49 -10.93 10.04 1.27
N HIS A 50 -10.11 9.04 0.99
CA HIS A 50 -10.48 7.94 0.10
C HIS A 50 -10.70 6.61 0.83
N LEU A 51 -9.81 6.28 1.77
CA LEU A 51 -9.92 5.04 2.54
C LEU A 51 -11.27 4.92 3.28
N PRO A 52 -11.82 5.97 3.93
CA PRO A 52 -13.13 5.85 4.59
C PRO A 52 -14.26 5.50 3.64
N ILE A 53 -14.23 6.03 2.41
CA ILE A 53 -15.23 5.76 1.37
C ILE A 53 -15.14 4.29 0.94
N LEU A 54 -13.93 3.78 0.72
CA LEU A 54 -13.71 2.37 0.36
C LEU A 54 -14.16 1.39 1.45
N LEU A 55 -14.28 1.86 2.69
CA LEU A 55 -14.70 1.06 3.83
C LEU A 55 -16.21 1.17 4.12
N GLU A 56 -16.99 1.93 3.34
CA GLU A 56 -18.42 2.17 3.63
C GLU A 56 -19.23 0.88 3.72
N ASP A 57 -18.93 -0.10 2.88
CA ASP A 57 -19.59 -1.42 2.84
C ASP A 57 -19.13 -2.37 3.95
N VAL A 58 -18.07 -2.03 4.67
CA VAL A 58 -17.60 -2.83 5.81
C VAL A 58 -18.51 -2.57 7.02
N PRO A 59 -19.03 -3.61 7.70
CA PRO A 59 -19.86 -3.44 8.88
C PRO A 59 -19.19 -2.56 9.93
N LEU A 60 -19.94 -1.62 10.51
CA LEU A 60 -19.39 -0.63 11.46
C LEU A 60 -18.67 -1.28 12.65
N GLY A 61 -19.18 -2.40 13.16
CA GLY A 61 -18.53 -3.14 14.24
C GLY A 61 -17.13 -3.66 13.86
N LEU A 62 -16.99 -4.15 12.61
CA LEU A 62 -15.70 -4.60 12.09
C LEU A 62 -14.77 -3.40 11.85
N ARG A 63 -15.27 -2.32 11.24
CA ARG A 63 -14.50 -1.08 11.04
C ARG A 63 -13.97 -0.49 12.35
N ASN A 64 -14.81 -0.45 13.38
CA ASN A 64 -14.43 0.13 14.67
C ASN A 64 -13.42 -0.72 15.44
N ALA A 65 -13.27 -2.01 15.10
CA ALA A 65 -12.34 -2.93 15.75
C ALA A 65 -11.11 -3.27 14.91
N MET A 66 -11.09 -2.87 13.63
CA MET A 66 -10.03 -3.27 12.70
C MET A 66 -8.68 -2.66 13.06
N TRP A 67 -7.64 -3.37 12.65
CA TRP A 67 -6.25 -2.91 12.71
C TRP A 67 -5.77 -2.56 11.30
N LEU A 68 -5.01 -1.49 11.17
CA LEU A 68 -4.36 -1.17 9.89
C LEU A 68 -2.94 -1.74 9.89
N LEU A 69 -2.66 -2.65 8.95
CA LEU A 69 -1.30 -3.10 8.66
C LEU A 69 -0.81 -2.43 7.37
N GLN A 70 0.37 -1.81 7.41
CA GLN A 70 1.05 -1.28 6.23
C GLN A 70 2.54 -1.61 6.25
N ASP A 71 3.12 -1.74 5.06
CA ASP A 71 4.54 -2.01 4.88
C ASP A 71 5.42 -0.76 5.15
N GLY A 72 6.72 -0.91 4.95
CA GLY A 72 7.70 0.15 5.16
C GLY A 72 7.94 1.06 3.95
N ALA A 73 7.06 1.10 2.94
CA ALA A 73 7.29 1.90 1.75
C ALA A 73 7.50 3.39 2.08
N PRO A 74 8.39 4.12 1.38
CA PRO A 74 8.72 5.50 1.73
C PRO A 74 7.52 6.46 1.90
N PRO A 75 6.47 6.41 1.06
CA PRO A 75 5.29 7.26 1.23
C PRO A 75 4.54 7.01 2.56
N HIS A 76 4.58 5.78 3.07
CA HIS A 76 3.88 5.39 4.30
C HIS A 76 4.57 5.89 5.58
N PHE A 77 5.85 6.29 5.49
CA PHE A 77 6.64 6.70 6.65
C PHE A 77 6.61 8.20 6.96
N SER A 78 5.85 8.99 6.18
CA SER A 78 5.75 10.43 6.40
C SER A 78 5.25 10.73 7.83
N LEU A 79 5.75 11.81 8.45
CA LEU A 79 5.34 12.18 9.81
C LEU A 79 3.83 12.41 9.87
N ALA A 80 3.29 13.16 8.92
CA ALA A 80 1.86 13.50 8.87
C ALA A 80 0.97 12.26 8.68
N ALA A 81 1.39 11.26 7.89
CA ALA A 81 0.65 10.00 7.79
C ALA A 81 0.68 9.23 9.13
N ARG A 82 1.83 9.19 9.82
CA ARG A 82 1.93 8.51 11.12
C ARG A 82 1.11 9.19 12.21
N GLU A 83 1.10 10.52 12.25
CA GLU A 83 0.25 11.29 13.18
C GLU A 83 -1.22 11.02 12.92
N PHE A 84 -1.66 11.07 11.66
CA PHE A 84 -3.03 10.73 11.27
C PHE A 84 -3.42 9.30 11.69
N LEU A 85 -2.51 8.33 11.52
CA LEU A 85 -2.76 6.95 11.91
C LEU A 85 -2.81 6.76 13.43
N ASN A 86 -1.99 7.49 14.19
CA ASN A 86 -2.08 7.48 15.65
C ASN A 86 -3.43 8.02 16.16
N GLU A 87 -3.97 9.03 15.50
CA GLU A 87 -5.28 9.61 15.83
C GLU A 87 -6.44 8.71 15.40
N THR A 88 -6.37 8.13 14.19
CA THR A 88 -7.47 7.37 13.58
C THR A 88 -7.50 5.91 14.05
N PHE A 89 -6.32 5.32 14.29
CA PHE A 89 -6.14 3.92 14.71
C PHE A 89 -5.30 3.85 16.00
N PRO A 90 -5.77 4.47 17.10
CA PRO A 90 -5.00 4.51 18.34
C PRO A 90 -4.69 3.09 18.80
N GLU A 91 -3.40 2.80 18.99
CA GLU A 91 -2.85 1.50 19.41
C GLU A 91 -3.24 0.31 18.49
N ARG A 92 -3.72 0.59 17.28
CA ARG A 92 -4.31 -0.41 16.36
C ARG A 92 -3.78 -0.30 14.94
N TRP A 93 -2.53 0.13 14.79
CA TRP A 93 -1.87 0.04 13.50
C TRP A 93 -0.44 -0.47 13.61
N ILE A 94 -0.07 -1.25 12.61
CA ILE A 94 1.20 -1.96 12.49
C ILE A 94 1.92 -1.40 11.26
N GLY A 95 3.18 -1.02 11.44
CA GLY A 95 3.97 -0.46 10.36
C GLY A 95 5.26 0.14 10.86
N ARG A 96 6.05 0.70 9.94
CA ARG A 96 7.29 1.37 10.32
C ARG A 96 6.99 2.63 11.14
N GLY A 97 7.43 2.66 12.40
CA GLY A 97 7.14 3.79 13.30
C GLY A 97 5.72 3.81 13.86
N GLY A 98 4.98 2.70 13.77
CA GLY A 98 3.66 2.54 14.38
C GLY A 98 3.70 1.98 15.79
N PHE A 99 2.51 1.74 16.36
CA PHE A 99 2.36 1.19 17.72
C PHE A 99 3.03 -0.18 17.81
N VAL A 100 2.78 -1.05 16.82
CA VAL A 100 3.54 -2.28 16.62
C VAL A 100 4.50 -2.08 15.46
N GLN A 101 5.80 -2.31 15.69
CA GLN A 101 6.81 -2.24 14.65
C GLN A 101 6.68 -3.44 13.72
N TRP A 102 6.51 -3.17 12.43
CA TRP A 102 6.58 -4.21 11.40
C TRP A 102 8.02 -4.65 11.17
N ALA A 103 8.26 -5.97 11.11
CA ALA A 103 9.58 -6.50 10.81
C ALA A 103 10.01 -6.14 9.37
N PRO A 104 11.24 -5.65 9.16
CA PRO A 104 11.74 -5.40 7.82
C PRO A 104 11.73 -6.67 6.96
N ARG A 105 11.34 -6.55 5.68
CA ARG A 105 11.41 -7.64 4.68
C ARG A 105 10.60 -8.89 5.05
N SER A 106 9.43 -8.73 5.65
CA SER A 106 8.51 -9.83 5.98
C SER A 106 7.21 -9.78 5.15
N PRO A 107 7.28 -9.94 3.80
CA PRO A 107 6.09 -9.94 2.95
C PRO A 107 5.18 -11.15 3.18
N ASP A 108 5.72 -12.23 3.74
CA ASP A 108 5.01 -13.46 4.12
C ASP A 108 3.95 -13.24 5.20
N LEU A 109 4.10 -12.19 6.00
CA LEU A 109 3.16 -11.87 7.08
C LEU A 109 2.02 -10.94 6.62
N ASN A 110 2.05 -10.44 5.38
CA ASN A 110 1.00 -9.62 4.80
C ASN A 110 0.22 -10.43 3.75
N PRO A 111 -1.08 -10.75 3.97
CA PRO A 111 -1.90 -11.47 3.00
C PRO A 111 -1.95 -10.82 1.61
N ILE A 112 -1.86 -9.48 1.56
CA ILE A 112 -1.84 -8.73 0.30
C ILE A 112 -0.58 -9.04 -0.51
N ASP A 113 0.60 -9.07 0.13
CA ASP A 113 1.88 -9.33 -0.53
C ASP A 113 2.13 -10.82 -0.77
N PHE A 114 1.74 -11.67 0.19
CA PHE A 114 1.91 -13.12 0.11
C PHE A 114 1.06 -13.76 -0.98
N PHE A 115 -0.21 -13.34 -1.13
CA PHE A 115 -1.16 -14.00 -2.01
C PHE A 115 -1.78 -13.07 -3.06
N PHE A 116 -2.43 -11.99 -2.62
CA PHE A 116 -3.31 -11.19 -3.48
C PHE A 116 -2.62 -10.67 -4.75
N TRP A 117 -1.46 -10.00 -4.60
CA TRP A 117 -0.73 -9.47 -5.75
C TRP A 117 -0.16 -10.56 -6.66
N GLY A 118 0.22 -11.71 -6.11
CA GLY A 118 0.68 -12.86 -6.89
C GLY A 118 -0.43 -13.41 -7.76
N TYR A 119 -1.61 -13.66 -7.17
CA TYR A 119 -2.79 -14.13 -7.88
C TYR A 119 -3.27 -13.13 -8.93
N LEU A 120 -3.36 -11.83 -8.59
CA LEU A 120 -3.82 -10.80 -9.53
C LEU A 120 -2.93 -10.76 -10.80
N LYS A 121 -1.61 -10.94 -10.66
CA LYS A 121 -0.71 -11.02 -11.81
C LYS A 121 -1.05 -12.19 -12.73
N THR A 122 -1.44 -13.35 -12.20
CA THR A 122 -1.82 -14.51 -13.02
C THR A 122 -3.14 -14.34 -13.78
N LEU A 123 -3.97 -13.37 -13.39
CA LEU A 123 -5.21 -13.05 -14.10
C LEU A 123 -5.00 -12.00 -15.20
N VAL A 124 -3.99 -11.15 -15.05
CA VAL A 124 -3.71 -10.03 -15.96
C VAL A 124 -2.73 -10.44 -17.07
N TYR A 125 -1.76 -11.31 -16.75
CA TYR A 125 -0.72 -11.80 -17.66
C TYR A 125 -1.00 -13.23 -18.10
#